data_AF-A0A9Q4A3A8-F1
#
_entry.id   AF-A0A9Q4A3A8-F1
#
_cell.length_a   1.000
_cell.length_b   1.000
_cell.length_c   1.000
_cell.angle_alpha   90.00
_cell.angle_beta   90.00
_cell.angle_gamma   90.00
#
_symmetry.space_group_name_H-M   'P 1'
#
loop_
_entity.id
_entity.type
_entity.pdbx_description
1 polymer ?
#
loop_
_entity_poly.entity_id
_entity_poly.type
_entity_poly.pdbx_seq_one_letter_code
_entity_poly.pdbx_strand_id
1 'polypeptide(L)'
;MARGGVNKALVQKARVALLARGENPSIDAVRIEMGNTGSKTTIHRYLKELDTAHSPAPDINEELTELVARLAQRLDEQAQERIDQARDKYETSCNSLQLQLSSTQQQISDLHKQLQQRDEMLEQQAAALL
;
A
#
# COMPACT_ATOMS: atom_id res chain seq x y z
N MET A 1 34.95 15.93 -53.42
CA MET A 1 33.83 15.16 -52.83
C MET A 1 34.12 14.94 -51.35
N ALA A 2 33.51 15.74 -50.48
CA ALA A 2 33.82 15.73 -49.05
C ALA A 2 33.29 14.44 -48.42
N ARG A 3 34.19 13.49 -48.13
CA ARG A 3 33.89 12.34 -47.27
C ARG A 3 33.79 12.85 -45.83
N GLY A 4 32.65 13.47 -45.49
CA GLY A 4 32.34 13.83 -44.12
C GLY A 4 32.18 12.55 -43.31
N GLY A 5 33.15 12.27 -42.44
CA GLY A 5 33.05 11.16 -41.50
C GLY A 5 31.80 11.30 -40.62
N VAL A 6 31.20 10.17 -40.26
CA VAL A 6 30.08 10.13 -39.32
C VAL A 6 30.54 10.67 -37.98
N ASN A 7 29.82 11.67 -37.46
CA ASN A 7 30.07 12.23 -36.14
C ASN A 7 29.14 11.59 -35.10
N LYS A 8 29.68 11.31 -33.91
CA LYS A 8 28.95 10.78 -32.75
C LYS A 8 27.76 11.66 -32.37
N ALA A 9 27.89 12.98 -32.49
CA ALA A 9 26.80 13.93 -32.22
C ALA A 9 25.60 13.75 -33.17
N LEU A 10 25.84 13.38 -34.44
CA LEU A 10 24.77 13.14 -35.41
C LEU A 10 24.01 11.85 -35.08
N VAL A 11 24.74 10.80 -34.69
CA VAL A 11 24.20 9.52 -34.23
C VAL A 11 23.36 9.72 -32.96
N GLN A 12 23.83 10.54 -32.02
CA GLN A 12 23.11 10.87 -30.80
C GLN A 12 21.80 11.62 -31.11
N LYS A 13 21.83 12.62 -31.99
CA LYS A 13 20.64 13.38 -32.38
C LYS A 13 19.58 12.49 -33.03
N ALA A 14 19.99 11.60 -33.93
CA ALA A 14 19.09 10.64 -34.59
C ALA A 14 18.48 9.64 -33.58
N ARG A 15 19.28 9.13 -32.64
CA ARG A 15 18.80 8.26 -31.57
C ARG A 15 17.74 8.94 -30.70
N VAL A 16 17.98 10.18 -30.28
CA VAL A 16 17.02 10.95 -29.45
C VAL A 16 15.72 11.21 -30.20
N ALA A 17 15.80 11.52 -31.50
CA ALA A 17 14.61 11.70 -32.34
C ALA A 17 13.76 10.43 -32.45
N LEU A 18 14.37 9.25 -32.58
CA LEU A 18 13.67 7.96 -32.62
C LEU A 18 13.02 7.61 -31.27
N LEU A 19 13.75 7.81 -30.16
CA LEU A 19 13.22 7.58 -28.82
C LEU A 19 12.05 8.52 -28.49
N ALA A 20 12.11 9.79 -28.91
CA ALA A 20 11.01 10.73 -28.74
C ALA A 20 9.76 10.36 -29.55
N ARG A 21 9.92 9.59 -30.62
CA ARG A 21 8.81 9.02 -31.42
C ARG A 21 8.33 7.66 -30.90
N GLY A 22 8.93 7.12 -29.83
CA GLY A 22 8.61 5.79 -29.30
C GLY A 22 9.15 4.63 -30.14
N GLU A 23 10.07 4.90 -31.07
CA GLU A 23 10.67 3.89 -31.94
C GLU A 23 11.99 3.38 -31.35
N ASN A 24 12.26 2.08 -31.52
CA ASN A 24 13.50 1.47 -31.04
C ASN A 24 14.70 1.92 -31.92
N PRO A 25 15.72 2.59 -31.37
CA PRO A 25 16.86 3.09 -32.14
C PRO A 25 17.81 1.97 -32.58
N SER A 26 17.40 1.20 -33.59
CA SER A 26 18.26 0.21 -34.27
C SER A 26 19.29 0.88 -35.20
N ILE A 27 20.36 0.17 -35.55
CA ILE A 27 21.41 0.67 -36.46
C ILE A 27 20.80 1.19 -37.77
N ASP A 28 19.84 0.47 -38.34
CA ASP A 28 19.23 0.82 -39.61
C ASP A 28 18.24 1.98 -39.46
N ALA A 29 17.48 2.06 -38.36
CA ALA A 29 16.61 3.20 -38.07
C ALA A 29 17.41 4.50 -37.90
N VAL A 30 18.51 4.45 -37.15
CA VAL A 30 19.41 5.58 -36.94
C VAL A 30 20.07 6.01 -38.26
N ARG A 31 20.45 5.05 -39.10
CA ARG A 31 21.03 5.32 -40.42
C ARG A 31 20.03 6.00 -41.36
N ILE A 32 18.77 5.58 -41.34
CA ILE A 32 17.67 6.18 -42.12
C ILE A 32 17.44 7.63 -41.64
N GLU A 33 17.33 7.85 -40.33
CA GLU A 33 17.13 9.19 -39.74
C GLU A 33 18.32 10.13 -40.03
N MET A 34 19.54 9.61 -40.18
CA MET A 34 20.73 10.35 -40.61
C MET A 34 20.87 10.52 -42.13
N GLY A 35 19.85 10.15 -42.92
CA GLY A 35 19.85 10.32 -44.37
C GLY A 35 20.67 9.27 -45.14
N ASN A 36 20.65 8.02 -44.69
CA ASN A 36 21.42 6.89 -45.24
C ASN A 36 22.94 7.07 -45.20
N THR A 37 23.42 7.94 -44.32
CA THR A 37 24.85 8.23 -44.16
C THR A 37 25.48 7.40 -43.04
N GLY A 38 26.73 6.99 -43.27
CA GLY A 38 27.52 6.22 -42.31
C GLY A 38 27.50 4.71 -42.50
N SER A 39 28.60 4.07 -42.06
CA SER A 39 28.72 2.61 -42.07
C SER A 39 28.02 2.02 -40.84
N LYS A 40 27.36 0.86 -41.03
CA LYS A 40 26.71 0.11 -39.94
C LYS A 40 27.65 -0.11 -38.76
N THR A 41 28.93 -0.39 -39.02
CA THR A 41 29.98 -0.59 -38.00
C THR A 41 30.27 0.67 -37.18
N THR A 42 30.34 1.84 -37.82
CA THR A 42 30.60 3.12 -37.14
C THR A 42 29.41 3.56 -36.31
N ILE A 43 28.18 3.39 -36.84
CA ILE A 43 26.94 3.67 -36.11
C ILE A 43 26.82 2.74 -34.91
N HIS A 44 27.06 1.44 -35.07
CA HIS A 44 27.04 0.48 -33.97
C HIS A 44 28.05 0.82 -32.88
N ARG A 45 29.28 1.18 -33.25
CA ARG A 45 30.30 1.63 -32.29
C ARG A 45 29.83 2.85 -31.50
N TYR A 46 29.32 3.89 -32.18
CA TYR A 46 28.84 5.09 -31.49
C TYR A 46 27.59 4.86 -30.66
N LEU A 47 26.64 4.00 -31.09
CA LEU A 47 25.49 3.61 -30.28
C LEU A 47 25.95 2.93 -28.99
N LYS A 48 26.86 1.96 -29.09
CA LYS A 48 27.45 1.29 -27.93
C LYS A 48 28.18 2.27 -27.01
N GLU A 49 28.96 3.20 -27.57
CA GLU A 49 29.63 4.23 -26.78
C GLU A 49 28.66 5.19 -26.09
N LEU A 50 27.52 5.50 -26.72
CA LEU A 50 26.45 6.33 -26.13
C LEU A 50 25.70 5.57 -25.04
N ASP A 51 25.51 4.25 -25.21
CA ASP A 51 24.96 3.37 -24.17
C ASP A 51 25.89 3.26 -22.96
N THR A 52 27.21 3.15 -23.18
CA THR A 52 28.19 3.12 -22.07
C THR A 52 28.38 4.47 -21.40
N ALA A 53 28.19 5.58 -22.11
CA ALA A 53 28.27 6.93 -21.56
C ALA A 53 27.02 7.29 -20.73
N HIS A 54 25.91 6.61 -20.96
CA HIS A 54 24.79 6.52 -20.01
C HIS A 54 25.05 5.35 -19.07
N SER A 55 26.02 5.49 -18.17
CA SER A 55 25.88 4.79 -16.89
C SER A 55 24.53 5.25 -16.31
N PRO A 56 23.60 4.34 -15.94
CA PRO A 56 22.39 4.78 -15.27
C PRO A 56 22.87 5.51 -14.02
N ALA A 57 22.48 6.78 -13.88
CA ALA A 57 22.54 7.42 -12.57
C ALA A 57 21.88 6.47 -11.56
N PRO A 58 22.37 6.36 -10.30
CA PRO A 58 21.66 5.57 -9.30
C PRO A 58 20.19 5.99 -9.34
N ASP A 59 19.36 4.99 -9.65
CA ASP A 59 18.09 5.15 -10.32
C ASP A 59 17.16 5.90 -9.38
N ILE A 60 16.70 7.11 -9.74
CA ILE A 60 15.72 7.88 -8.94
C ILE A 60 14.50 6.98 -8.58
N ASN A 61 14.23 5.97 -9.40
CA ASN A 61 13.27 4.91 -9.14
C ASN A 61 13.53 4.10 -7.87
N GLU A 62 14.78 3.77 -7.52
CA GLU A 62 15.11 2.98 -6.34
C GLU A 62 14.85 3.76 -5.06
N GLU A 63 15.28 5.03 -5.01
CA GLU A 63 15.01 5.94 -3.88
C GLU A 63 13.51 6.20 -3.70
N LEU A 64 12.78 6.42 -4.80
CA LEU A 64 11.32 6.54 -4.78
C LEU A 64 10.63 5.24 -4.33
N THR A 65 11.11 4.09 -4.79
CA THR A 65 10.56 2.78 -4.40
C THR A 65 10.76 2.53 -2.91
N GLU A 66 11.94 2.86 -2.39
CA GLU A 66 12.22 2.73 -0.95
C GLU A 66 11.34 3.67 -0.13
N LEU A 67 11.14 4.91 -0.58
CA LEU A 67 10.30 5.88 0.12
C LEU A 67 8.82 5.47 0.12
N VAL A 68 8.32 4.95 -1.01
CA VAL A 68 6.97 4.38 -1.11
C VAL A 68 6.82 3.12 -0.25
N ALA A 69 7.83 2.24 -0.21
CA ALA A 69 7.82 1.05 0.63
C ALA A 69 7.75 1.40 2.13
N ARG A 70 8.56 2.38 2.58
CA ARG A 70 8.51 2.88 3.96
C ARG A 70 7.16 3.52 4.30
N LEU A 71 6.58 4.26 3.35
CA LEU A 71 5.25 4.86 3.53
C LEU A 71 4.16 3.79 3.64
N ALA A 72 4.21 2.76 2.77
CA ALA A 72 3.27 1.65 2.79
C ALA A 72 3.37 0.87 4.11
N GLN A 73 4.58 0.57 4.58
CA GLN A 73 4.81 -0.07 5.87
C GLN A 73 4.22 0.76 7.02
N ARG A 74 4.52 2.07 7.06
CA ARG A 74 3.99 2.93 8.11
C ARG A 74 2.47 3.04 8.07
N LEU A 75 1.87 3.02 6.88
CA LEU A 75 0.42 3.04 6.72
C LEU A 75 -0.21 1.74 7.19
N ASP A 76 0.43 0.60 6.93
CA ASP A 76 0.00 -0.71 7.41
C ASP A 76 0.08 -0.79 8.94
N GLU A 77 1.18 -0.35 9.53
CA GLU A 77 1.35 -0.24 10.99
C GLU A 77 0.25 0.64 11.61
N GLN A 78 -0.04 1.81 11.03
CA GLN A 78 -1.10 2.70 11.52
C GLN A 78 -2.50 2.09 11.35
N ALA A 79 -2.75 1.36 10.27
CA ALA A 79 -4.01 0.68 10.06
C ALA A 79 -4.20 -0.44 11.09
N GLN A 80 -3.15 -1.24 11.33
CA GLN A 80 -3.13 -2.30 12.32
C GLN A 80 -3.35 -1.75 13.73
N GLU A 81 -2.67 -0.67 14.11
CA GLU A 81 -2.87 0.00 15.40
C GLU A 81 -4.32 0.46 15.59
N ARG A 82 -4.95 1.03 14.56
CA ARG A 82 -6.36 1.43 14.62
C ARG A 82 -7.30 0.24 14.78
N ILE A 83 -7.01 -0.87 14.10
CA ILE A 83 -7.79 -2.12 14.22
C ILE A 83 -7.67 -2.66 15.65
N ASP A 84 -6.47 -2.69 16.21
CA ASP A 84 -6.24 -3.21 17.56
C ASP A 84 -6.91 -2.32 18.61
N GLN A 85 -6.80 -0.99 18.49
CA GLN A 85 -7.56 -0.06 19.33
C GLN A 85 -9.08 -0.24 19.24
N ALA A 86 -9.61 -0.53 18.05
CA ALA A 86 -11.04 -0.78 17.86
C ALA A 86 -11.47 -2.10 18.51
N ARG A 87 -10.64 -3.14 18.42
CA ARG A 87 -10.85 -4.44 19.08
C ARG A 87 -10.83 -4.30 20.59
N ASP A 88 -9.85 -3.61 21.16
CA ASP A 88 -9.75 -3.39 22.61
C ASP A 88 -10.97 -2.65 23.16
N LYS A 89 -11.43 -1.61 22.45
CA LYS A 89 -12.65 -0.86 22.82
C LYS A 89 -13.90 -1.74 22.75
N TYR A 90 -13.99 -2.56 21.72
CA TYR A 90 -15.10 -3.49 21.55
C TYR A 90 -15.12 -4.53 22.67
N GLU A 91 -13.99 -5.17 22.95
CA GLU A 91 -13.85 -6.17 24.01
C GLU A 91 -14.18 -5.56 25.38
N THR A 92 -13.68 -4.36 25.68
CA THR A 92 -14.00 -3.63 26.91
C THR A 92 -15.51 -3.36 27.02
N SER A 93 -16.14 -2.97 25.91
CA SER A 93 -17.59 -2.73 25.88
C SER A 93 -18.37 -4.02 26.10
N CYS A 94 -18.01 -5.11 25.43
CA CYS A 94 -18.62 -6.43 25.62
C CYS A 94 -18.51 -6.90 27.07
N ASN A 95 -17.32 -6.79 27.68
CA ASN A 95 -17.10 -7.16 29.07
C ASN A 95 -17.96 -6.31 30.02
N SER A 96 -18.05 -5.00 29.79
CA SER A 96 -18.90 -4.10 30.57
C SER A 96 -20.38 -4.47 30.47
N LEU A 97 -20.88 -4.70 29.25
CA LEU A 97 -22.25 -5.15 29.01
C LEU A 97 -22.54 -6.50 29.67
N GLN A 98 -21.61 -7.45 29.59
CA GLN A 98 -21.77 -8.76 30.21
C GLN A 98 -21.82 -8.66 31.74
N LEU A 99 -20.99 -7.81 32.34
CA LEU A 99 -21.04 -7.51 33.78
C LEU A 99 -22.39 -6.89 34.17
N GLN A 100 -22.86 -5.88 33.45
CA GLN A 100 -24.17 -5.26 33.70
C GLN A 100 -25.31 -6.26 33.59
N LEU A 101 -25.28 -7.13 32.57
CA LEU A 101 -26.28 -8.16 32.36
C LEU A 101 -26.29 -9.14 33.53
N SER A 102 -25.12 -9.63 33.95
CA SER A 102 -25.00 -10.53 35.10
C SER A 102 -25.49 -9.90 36.41
N SER A 103 -25.14 -8.63 36.65
CA SER A 103 -25.62 -7.87 37.83
C SER A 103 -27.14 -7.70 37.80
N THR A 104 -27.72 -7.41 36.63
CA THR A 104 -29.16 -7.23 36.49
C THR A 104 -29.89 -8.55 36.70
N GLN A 105 -29.36 -9.66 36.17
CA GLN A 105 -29.90 -11.00 36.41
C GLN A 105 -29.87 -11.37 37.90
N GLN A 106 -28.78 -11.06 38.60
CA GLN A 106 -28.69 -11.26 40.05
C GLN A 106 -29.75 -10.45 40.80
N GLN A 107 -29.89 -9.16 40.48
CA GLN A 107 -30.92 -8.31 41.09
C GLN A 107 -32.34 -8.84 40.86
N ILE A 108 -32.66 -9.31 39.65
CA ILE A 108 -33.95 -9.93 39.35
C ILE A 108 -34.16 -11.20 40.18
N SER A 109 -33.13 -12.05 40.30
CA SER A 109 -33.20 -13.27 41.11
C SER A 109 -33.46 -12.96 42.59
N ASP A 110 -32.77 -11.95 43.13
CA ASP A 110 -32.92 -11.56 44.53
C ASP A 110 -34.29 -10.92 44.80
N LEU A 111 -34.78 -10.08 43.89
CA LEU A 111 -36.14 -9.52 43.97
C LEU A 111 -37.21 -10.62 43.91
N HIS A 112 -37.06 -11.62 43.03
CA HIS A 112 -37.97 -12.76 42.99
C HIS A 112 -37.99 -13.54 44.32
N LYS A 113 -36.82 -13.79 44.93
CA LYS A 113 -36.76 -14.45 46.24
C LYS A 113 -37.43 -13.62 47.32
N GLN A 114 -37.24 -12.30 47.32
CA GLN A 114 -37.89 -11.41 48.29
C GLN A 114 -39.41 -11.40 48.13
N LEU A 115 -39.92 -11.39 46.90
CA LEU A 115 -41.35 -11.48 46.64
C LEU A 115 -41.92 -12.81 47.15
N GLN A 116 -41.27 -13.93 46.82
CA GLN A 116 -41.70 -15.25 47.28
C GLN A 116 -41.73 -15.34 48.82
N GLN A 117 -40.70 -14.82 49.50
CA GLN A 117 -40.65 -14.79 50.97
C GLN A 117 -41.77 -13.92 51.57
N ARG A 118 -42.10 -12.78 50.94
CA ARG A 118 -43.19 -11.91 51.40
C ARG A 118 -44.54 -12.59 51.20
N ASP A 119 -44.74 -13.27 50.07
CA ASP A 119 -45.98 -14.00 49.79
C ASP A 119 -46.17 -15.14 50.81
N GLU A 120 -45.13 -15.93 51.06
CA GLU A 120 -45.13 -16.98 52.09
C GLU A 120 -45.45 -16.41 53.50
N MET A 121 -44.88 -15.26 53.85
CA MET A 121 -45.15 -14.60 55.14
C MET A 121 -46.61 -14.11 55.23
N LEU A 122 -47.17 -13.56 54.15
CA LEU A 122 -48.56 -13.13 54.10
C LEU A 122 -49.53 -14.31 54.21
N GLU A 123 -49.24 -15.43 53.54
CA GLU A 123 -50.03 -16.66 53.67
C GLU A 123 -50.02 -17.19 55.10
N GLN A 124 -48.86 -17.21 55.76
CA GLN A 124 -48.74 -17.61 57.16
C GLN A 124 -49.54 -16.70 58.11
N GLN A 125 -49.48 -15.38 57.90
CA GLN A 125 -50.26 -14.42 58.69
C GLN A 125 -51.76 -14.60 58.49
N ALA A 126 -52.21 -14.80 57.24
CA ALA A 126 -53.61 -15.05 56.93
C ALA A 126 -54.11 -16.34 57.58
N ALA A 127 -53.31 -17.42 57.55
CA ALA A 127 -53.63 -18.68 58.19
C ALA A 127 -53.69 -18.59 59.73
N ALA A 128 -52.88 -17.71 60.35
CA ALA A 128 -52.87 -17.50 61.80
C ALA A 128 -54.06 -16.66 62.32
N LEU A 129 -54.78 -15.96 61.43
CA LEU A 129 -55.94 -15.13 61.76
C LEU A 129 -57.28 -15.84 61.55
N LEU A 130 -57.27 -17.08 61.04
CA LEU A 130 -58.42 -17.99 60.90
C LEU A 130 -58.49 -18.97 62.08
#